data_AF-A0AAD9IUK5-F1
#
_entry.id   AF-A0AAD9IUK5-F1
#
_cell.length_a   1.000
_cell.length_b   1.000
_cell.length_c   1.000
_cell.angle_alpha   90.00
_cell.angle_beta   90.00
_cell.angle_gamma   90.00
#
_symmetry.space_group_name_H-M   'P 1'
#
loop_
_entity.id
_entity.type
_entity.pdbx_description
1 polymer ?
#
loop_
_entity_poly.entity_id
_entity_poly.type
_entity_poly.pdbx_seq_one_letter_code
_entity_poly.pdbx_strand_id
1 'polypeptide(L)'
;MQHTNCVVENVSDKEEPVMIVNKECKKSLNELNCHLHPLDTIASSARVAQKNIDGIMTSHLHGKDCFTANTVLQMNKLRFKDGKGDRKSFVLFLISTGLHKGLIAHYRGNRLHAFFHLCGTYHEHHSIFVNFLGTGTSWCGLRSALLKEFLSTTCHIEMQVLGLFGKLLFGPWMHRLYMSSESEISHVDAIGEIRGVLQGLRERISDPMSLFWMTADFFGHDLNNSDRTLRALTELP
;
A
#
# COMPACT_ATOMS: atom_id res chain seq x y z
N MET A 1 7.26 30.68 -27.92
CA MET A 1 6.02 31.40 -27.58
C MET A 1 5.07 31.19 -28.74
N GLN A 2 3.86 30.66 -28.62
CA GLN A 2 2.89 30.79 -27.55
C GLN A 2 2.27 29.43 -27.16
N HIS A 3 1.98 29.31 -25.87
CA HIS A 3 1.11 28.31 -25.26
C HIS A 3 -0.31 28.43 -25.82
N THR A 4 -0.96 27.29 -26.08
CA THR A 4 -2.43 27.23 -26.10
C THR A 4 -2.87 26.36 -24.95
N ASN A 5 -3.56 26.99 -24.01
CA ASN A 5 -4.09 26.43 -22.77
C ASN A 5 -5.04 25.26 -23.07
N CYS A 6 -4.80 24.08 -22.52
CA CYS A 6 -5.87 23.11 -22.30
C CYS A 6 -6.66 23.60 -21.08
N VAL A 7 -7.83 24.17 -21.37
CA VAL A 7 -8.83 24.56 -20.38
C VAL A 7 -9.22 23.33 -19.56
N VAL A 8 -8.95 23.40 -18.26
CA VAL A 8 -9.59 22.55 -17.25
C VAL A 8 -10.99 23.12 -17.06
N GLU A 9 -11.96 22.60 -17.80
CA GLU A 9 -13.37 22.81 -17.49
C GLU A 9 -13.82 21.69 -16.55
N ASN A 10 -14.06 22.07 -15.30
CA ASN A 10 -14.73 21.25 -14.30
C ASN A 10 -16.16 20.98 -14.80
N VAL A 11 -16.42 19.77 -15.31
CA VAL A 11 -17.77 19.39 -15.75
C VAL A 11 -18.53 18.80 -14.57
N SER A 12 -19.46 19.60 -14.04
CA SER A 12 -20.54 19.23 -13.11
C SER A 12 -21.70 18.48 -13.78
N ASP A 13 -21.62 18.17 -15.07
CA ASP A 13 -22.76 17.71 -15.88
C ASP A 13 -22.73 16.19 -16.19
N LYS A 14 -22.13 15.37 -15.30
CA LYS A 14 -22.02 13.91 -15.51
C LYS A 14 -23.21 13.10 -14.95
N GLU A 15 -24.02 13.69 -14.07
CA GLU A 15 -25.08 12.98 -13.34
C GLU A 15 -26.33 12.67 -14.22
N GLU A 16 -26.64 13.51 -15.20
CA GLU A 16 -27.89 13.43 -15.97
C GLU A 16 -27.99 12.20 -16.90
N PRO A 17 -26.94 11.82 -17.65
CA PRO A 17 -26.97 10.60 -18.47
C PRO A 17 -27.06 9.32 -17.63
N VAL A 18 -26.37 9.27 -16.48
CA VAL A 18 -26.37 8.11 -15.58
C VAL A 18 -27.74 7.92 -14.94
N MET A 19 -28.41 9.01 -14.54
CA MET A 19 -29.78 8.96 -14.04
C MET A 19 -30.78 8.44 -15.09
N ILE A 20 -30.68 8.89 -16.34
CA ILE A 20 -31.56 8.44 -17.43
C ILE A 20 -31.37 6.94 -17.67
N VAL A 21 -30.12 6.46 -17.76
CA VAL A 21 -29.84 5.03 -17.96
C VAL A 21 -30.29 4.18 -16.77
N ASN A 22 -30.11 4.66 -15.53
CA ASN A 22 -30.59 3.96 -14.34
C ASN A 22 -32.12 3.83 -14.30
N LYS A 23 -32.81 4.89 -14.74
CA LYS A 23 -34.27 4.95 -14.81
C LYS A 23 -34.83 4.04 -15.90
N GLU A 24 -34.25 4.09 -17.10
CA GLU A 24 -34.71 3.30 -18.25
C GLU A 24 -34.32 1.81 -18.14
N CYS A 25 -33.12 1.51 -17.65
CA CYS A 25 -32.61 0.13 -17.58
C CYS A 25 -32.92 -0.58 -16.26
N LYS A 26 -33.55 0.08 -15.28
CA LYS A 26 -33.83 -0.45 -13.92
C LYS A 26 -32.62 -1.12 -13.24
N LYS A 27 -31.41 -0.66 -13.56
CA LYS A 27 -30.15 -1.13 -12.97
C LYS A 27 -29.46 0.07 -12.35
N SER A 28 -28.86 -0.09 -11.17
CA SER A 28 -28.02 0.94 -10.57
C SER A 28 -26.63 0.85 -11.19
N LEU A 29 -26.29 1.82 -12.04
CA LEU A 29 -24.93 2.06 -12.49
C LEU A 29 -24.21 2.82 -11.38
N ASN A 30 -23.14 2.23 -10.87
CA ASN A 30 -22.19 2.93 -10.01
C ASN A 30 -21.37 3.87 -10.88
N GLU A 31 -21.47 5.16 -10.59
CA GLU A 31 -20.67 6.19 -11.23
C GLU A 31 -19.23 6.09 -10.70
N LEU A 32 -18.36 5.47 -11.48
CA LEU A 32 -16.92 5.50 -11.21
C LEU A 32 -16.42 6.88 -11.64
N ASN A 33 -16.44 7.84 -10.70
CA ASN A 33 -15.81 9.13 -10.89
C ASN A 33 -14.37 8.93 -11.37
N CYS A 34 -14.10 9.28 -12.63
CA CYS A 34 -12.81 9.12 -13.30
C CYS A 34 -11.66 9.92 -12.65
N HIS A 35 -11.95 10.77 -11.66
CA HIS A 35 -10.96 11.47 -10.83
C HIS A 35 -10.65 10.77 -9.50
N LEU A 36 -11.43 9.76 -9.12
CA LEU A 36 -11.18 8.90 -7.96
C LEU A 36 -10.62 7.59 -8.48
N HIS A 37 -9.29 7.47 -8.44
CA HIS A 37 -8.62 6.21 -8.66
C HIS A 37 -9.23 5.19 -7.70
N PRO A 38 -9.82 4.05 -8.13
CA PRO A 38 -10.49 3.10 -7.23
C PRO A 38 -9.61 2.67 -6.05
N LEU A 39 -8.29 2.62 -6.26
CA LEU A 39 -7.32 2.41 -5.19
C LEU A 39 -7.32 3.49 -4.10
N ASP A 40 -7.60 4.76 -4.39
CA ASP A 40 -7.66 5.81 -3.36
C ASP A 40 -8.84 5.59 -2.41
N THR A 41 -10.00 5.16 -2.94
CA THR A 41 -11.16 4.79 -2.12
C THR A 41 -10.86 3.55 -1.29
N ILE A 42 -10.33 2.49 -1.91
CA ILE A 42 -9.93 1.26 -1.21
C ILE A 42 -8.87 1.56 -0.13
N ALA A 43 -7.92 2.45 -0.42
CA ALA A 43 -6.89 2.89 0.50
C ALA A 43 -7.47 3.57 1.73
N SER A 44 -8.35 4.52 1.51
CA SER A 44 -9.00 5.26 2.58
C SER A 44 -9.82 4.30 3.46
N SER A 45 -10.62 3.43 2.85
CA SER A 45 -11.42 2.43 3.58
C SER A 45 -10.57 1.44 4.36
N ALA A 46 -9.48 0.91 3.77
CA ALA A 46 -8.58 -0.02 4.45
C ALA A 46 -7.91 0.63 5.67
N ARG A 47 -7.48 1.88 5.54
CA ARG A 47 -6.87 2.63 6.66
C ARG A 47 -7.88 2.97 7.75
N VAL A 48 -9.11 3.33 7.40
CA VAL A 48 -10.18 3.56 8.37
C VAL A 48 -10.50 2.27 9.13
N ALA A 49 -10.61 1.14 8.43
CA ALA A 49 -10.83 -0.15 9.04
C ALA A 49 -9.69 -0.53 10.00
N GLN A 50 -8.43 -0.39 9.56
CA GLN A 50 -7.26 -0.64 10.41
C GLN A 50 -7.26 0.31 11.62
N LYS A 51 -7.48 1.61 11.42
CA LYS A 51 -7.51 2.58 12.51
C LYS A 51 -8.57 2.28 13.57
N ASN A 52 -9.71 1.71 13.18
CA ASN A 52 -10.74 1.28 14.13
C ASN A 52 -10.26 0.09 14.99
N ILE A 53 -9.47 -0.82 14.40
CA ILE A 53 -8.81 -1.91 15.13
C ILE A 53 -7.74 -1.34 16.07
N ASP A 54 -6.97 -0.36 15.60
CA ASP A 54 -5.88 0.26 16.33
C ASP A 54 -6.34 1.21 17.46
N GLY A 55 -7.65 1.48 17.58
CA GLY A 55 -8.19 2.49 18.50
C GLY A 55 -7.86 2.29 19.99
N ILE A 56 -7.32 1.12 20.34
CA ILE A 56 -6.90 0.72 21.70
C ILE A 56 -5.36 0.82 21.87
N MET A 57 -4.61 0.99 20.78
CA MET A 57 -3.15 0.93 20.79
C MET A 57 -2.51 2.26 21.18
N THR A 58 -1.52 2.19 22.07
CA THR A 58 -0.69 3.33 22.45
C THR A 58 0.51 3.44 21.52
N SER A 59 0.46 4.37 20.56
CA SER A 59 1.61 4.66 19.69
C SER A 59 2.58 5.66 20.33
N HIS A 60 3.87 5.43 20.10
CA HIS A 60 4.95 6.36 20.41
C HIS A 60 5.17 7.39 19.29
N LEU A 61 4.52 7.23 18.14
CA LEU A 61 4.63 8.12 16.99
C LEU A 61 3.44 9.07 16.90
N HIS A 62 3.73 10.32 16.51
CA HIS A 62 2.67 11.27 16.17
C HIS A 62 2.10 10.98 14.78
N GLY A 63 0.76 10.94 14.69
CA GLY A 63 0.04 10.75 13.45
C GLY A 63 -1.46 10.76 13.65
N LYS A 64 -2.21 10.85 12.55
CA LYS A 64 -3.68 10.75 12.54
C LYS A 64 -4.18 9.51 11.80
N ASP A 65 -3.27 8.73 11.22
CA ASP A 65 -3.56 7.52 10.45
C ASP A 65 -3.48 6.28 11.36
N CYS A 66 -3.67 5.09 10.79
CA CYS A 66 -3.48 3.81 11.48
C CYS A 66 -2.02 3.62 11.94
N PHE A 67 -1.82 2.72 12.90
CA PHE A 67 -0.57 2.49 13.62
C PHE A 67 0.60 2.20 12.66
N THR A 68 0.47 1.19 11.81
CA THR A 68 1.51 0.86 10.82
C THR A 68 1.67 1.94 9.75
N ALA A 69 0.61 2.62 9.32
CA ALA A 69 0.73 3.75 8.37
C ALA A 69 1.54 4.91 8.96
N ASN A 70 1.36 5.22 10.24
CA ASN A 70 2.18 6.20 10.93
C ASN A 70 3.64 5.76 10.98
N THR A 71 3.92 4.50 11.30
CA THR A 71 5.29 3.96 11.31
C THR A 71 5.99 4.08 9.97
N VAL A 72 5.34 3.64 8.88
CA VAL A 72 5.89 3.75 7.51
C VAL A 72 6.10 5.21 7.10
N LEU A 73 5.15 6.09 7.41
CA LEU A 73 5.26 7.53 7.10
C LEU A 73 6.42 8.18 7.86
N GLN A 74 6.60 7.84 9.13
CA GLN A 74 7.65 8.40 9.97
C GLN A 74 9.04 7.87 9.58
N MET A 75 9.15 6.61 9.12
CA MET A 75 10.36 6.11 8.45
C MET A 75 10.68 6.91 7.18
N ASN A 76 9.65 7.21 6.37
CA ASN A 76 9.84 8.03 5.17
C ASN A 76 10.29 9.45 5.51
N LYS A 77 9.75 10.05 6.60
CA LYS A 77 10.18 11.37 7.10
C LYS A 77 11.62 11.37 7.60
N LEU A 78 12.04 10.34 8.35
CA LEU A 78 13.42 10.21 8.82
C LEU A 78 14.42 10.30 7.64
N ARG A 79 14.03 9.74 6.49
CA ARG A 79 14.83 9.78 5.26
C ARG A 79 14.67 11.05 4.43
N PHE A 80 13.46 11.61 4.30
CA PHE A 80 13.11 12.55 3.24
C PHE A 80 12.37 13.82 3.66
N LYS A 81 12.20 14.11 4.95
CA LYS A 81 11.40 15.26 5.44
C LYS A 81 11.90 16.59 4.86
N ASP A 82 11.29 17.07 3.77
CA ASP A 82 11.55 18.34 3.09
C ASP A 82 13.04 18.74 3.03
N GLY A 83 13.89 17.78 2.68
CA GLY A 83 15.35 17.96 2.61
C GLY A 83 16.09 18.02 3.95
N LYS A 84 15.36 18.00 5.08
CA LYS A 84 15.87 17.94 6.46
C LYS A 84 16.02 16.51 7.00
N GLY A 85 15.52 15.51 6.27
CA GLY A 85 15.80 14.10 6.58
C GLY A 85 17.22 13.71 6.21
N ASP A 86 17.73 12.63 6.77
CA ASP A 86 19.10 12.16 6.50
C ASP A 86 19.14 11.12 5.37
N ARG A 87 18.88 11.59 4.15
CA ARG A 87 18.87 10.72 2.96
C ARG A 87 20.23 10.07 2.71
N LYS A 88 21.34 10.81 2.92
CA LYS A 88 22.68 10.35 2.57
C LYS A 88 23.12 9.22 3.49
N SER A 89 23.04 9.40 4.81
CA SER A 89 23.43 8.35 5.76
C SER A 89 22.52 7.12 5.62
N PHE A 90 21.23 7.32 5.34
CA PHE A 90 20.33 6.19 5.08
C PHE A 90 20.73 5.40 3.81
N VAL A 91 21.10 6.07 2.72
CA VAL A 91 21.56 5.39 1.50
C VAL A 91 22.90 4.67 1.75
N LEU A 92 23.83 5.29 2.47
CA LEU A 92 25.10 4.66 2.84
C LEU A 92 24.87 3.42 3.71
N PHE A 93 23.94 3.49 4.66
CA PHE A 93 23.52 2.36 5.48
C PHE A 93 22.96 1.20 4.64
N LEU A 94 22.09 1.47 3.66
CA LEU A 94 21.58 0.43 2.77
C LEU A 94 22.74 -0.26 2.02
N ILE A 95 23.66 0.52 1.46
CA ILE A 95 24.81 -0.02 0.73
C ILE A 95 25.71 -0.85 1.67
N SER A 96 25.99 -0.36 2.87
CA SER A 96 26.85 -1.07 3.84
C SER A 96 26.23 -2.37 4.36
N THR A 97 24.92 -2.51 4.26
CA THR A 97 24.17 -3.73 4.63
C THR A 97 23.86 -4.63 3.43
N GLY A 98 24.40 -4.32 2.24
CA GLY A 98 24.20 -5.11 1.03
C GLY A 98 22.83 -4.91 0.35
N LEU A 99 22.08 -3.89 0.76
CA LEU A 99 20.76 -3.56 0.23
C LEU A 99 20.84 -2.53 -0.91
N HIS A 100 19.91 -2.63 -1.85
CA HIS A 100 19.86 -1.71 -2.99
C HIS A 100 19.48 -0.28 -2.55
N LYS A 101 20.15 0.74 -3.10
CA LYS A 101 19.91 2.18 -2.78
C LYS A 101 18.46 2.64 -2.97
N GLY A 102 17.73 1.98 -3.87
CA GLY A 102 16.34 2.27 -4.22
C GLY A 102 15.32 1.38 -3.50
N LEU A 103 15.74 0.57 -2.53
CA LEU A 103 14.89 -0.41 -1.84
C LEU A 103 13.63 0.22 -1.22
N ILE A 104 13.78 1.39 -0.61
CA ILE A 104 12.66 2.12 -0.02
C ILE A 104 12.14 3.12 -1.05
N ALA A 105 10.87 3.03 -1.42
CA ALA A 105 10.20 4.02 -2.25
C ALA A 105 9.92 5.31 -1.47
N HIS A 106 9.92 6.46 -2.17
CA HIS A 106 9.45 7.71 -1.59
C HIS A 106 7.92 7.69 -1.50
N TYR A 107 7.40 7.79 -0.28
CA TYR A 107 5.98 7.67 0.01
C TYR A 107 5.42 9.01 0.54
N ARG A 108 4.46 9.56 -0.20
CA ARG A 108 3.65 10.72 0.18
C ARG A 108 2.19 10.47 -0.25
N GLY A 109 1.23 10.79 0.62
CA GLY A 109 -0.21 10.75 0.31
C GLY A 109 -0.83 9.34 0.29
N ASN A 110 -1.83 9.15 -0.56
CA ASN A 110 -2.70 7.95 -0.59
C ASN A 110 -2.18 6.80 -1.48
N ARG A 111 -0.88 6.76 -1.78
CA ARG A 111 -0.28 5.70 -2.63
C ARG A 111 -0.20 4.36 -1.89
N LEU A 112 -1.32 3.66 -1.84
CA LEU A 112 -1.52 2.48 -1.02
C LEU A 112 -0.65 1.30 -1.46
N HIS A 113 -0.46 1.08 -2.77
CA HIS A 113 0.46 0.07 -3.27
C HIS A 113 1.90 0.29 -2.75
N ALA A 114 2.34 1.54 -2.66
CA ALA A 114 3.66 1.89 -2.13
C ALA A 114 3.72 1.66 -0.61
N PHE A 115 2.63 1.93 0.11
CA PHE A 115 2.52 1.63 1.53
C PHE A 115 2.67 0.12 1.81
N PHE A 116 1.90 -0.73 1.11
CA PHE A 116 1.99 -2.18 1.29
C PHE A 116 3.33 -2.76 0.86
N HIS A 117 3.88 -2.27 -0.25
CA HIS A 117 5.23 -2.64 -0.67
C HIS A 117 6.27 -2.32 0.41
N LEU A 118 6.21 -1.12 1.00
CA LEU A 118 7.10 -0.73 2.09
C LEU A 118 6.92 -1.59 3.34
N CYS A 119 5.69 -1.98 3.69
CA CYS A 119 5.44 -2.91 4.80
C CYS A 119 6.17 -4.24 4.56
N GLY A 120 6.04 -4.82 3.35
CA GLY A 120 6.76 -6.03 2.98
C GLY A 120 8.28 -5.88 3.08
N THR A 121 8.83 -4.77 2.58
CA THR A 121 10.26 -4.49 2.66
C THR A 121 10.77 -4.32 4.09
N TYR A 122 10.01 -3.64 4.96
CA TYR A 122 10.38 -3.48 6.36
C TYR A 122 10.29 -4.81 7.13
N HIS A 123 9.35 -5.67 6.78
CA HIS A 123 9.23 -7.03 7.32
C HIS A 123 10.43 -7.90 6.90
N GLU A 124 10.72 -8.00 5.59
CA GLU A 124 11.83 -8.81 5.07
C GLU A 124 13.18 -8.44 5.70
N HIS A 125 13.41 -7.15 5.95
CA HIS A 125 14.67 -6.63 6.49
C HIS A 125 14.52 -6.10 7.91
N HIS A 126 13.59 -6.65 8.69
CA HIS A 126 13.24 -6.16 10.03
C HIS A 126 14.47 -5.97 10.94
N SER A 127 15.31 -7.00 11.07
CA SER A 127 16.51 -6.97 11.91
C SER A 127 17.51 -5.89 11.47
N ILE A 128 17.64 -5.68 10.16
CA ILE A 128 18.50 -4.64 9.58
C ILE A 128 17.98 -3.26 9.96
N PHE A 129 16.65 -3.02 9.88
CA PHE A 129 16.06 -1.75 10.25
C PHE A 129 16.01 -1.51 11.77
N VAL A 130 15.83 -2.55 12.58
CA VAL A 130 15.98 -2.45 14.05
C VAL A 130 17.41 -2.05 14.40
N ASN A 131 18.41 -2.70 13.81
CA ASN A 131 19.81 -2.33 14.03
C ASN A 131 20.08 -0.89 13.56
N PHE A 132 19.55 -0.51 12.39
CA PHE A 132 19.63 0.86 11.90
C PHE A 132 19.10 1.84 12.92
N LEU A 133 17.92 1.61 13.49
CA LEU A 133 17.23 2.47 14.46
C LEU A 133 17.85 2.42 15.86
N GLY A 134 18.63 1.39 16.19
CA GLY A 134 19.39 1.26 17.43
C GLY A 134 20.78 1.91 17.44
N THR A 135 21.55 1.87 16.34
CA THR A 135 23.01 2.16 16.36
C THR A 135 23.49 3.47 15.69
N GLY A 136 22.72 4.06 14.79
CA GLY A 136 23.02 5.32 14.11
C GLY A 136 23.27 6.52 15.03
N THR A 137 24.12 7.42 14.53
CA THR A 137 24.82 8.46 15.29
C THR A 137 23.99 9.70 15.63
N SER A 138 22.83 9.92 15.01
CA SER A 138 21.92 11.02 15.36
C SER A 138 20.74 10.50 16.20
N TRP A 139 20.84 10.60 17.52
CA TRP A 139 19.75 10.25 18.43
C TRP A 139 18.72 11.40 18.44
N CYS A 140 17.65 11.27 17.66
CA CYS A 140 16.50 12.17 17.74
C CYS A 140 15.29 11.40 18.26
N GLY A 141 14.36 12.08 18.96
CA GLY A 141 13.20 11.45 19.59
C GLY A 141 12.35 10.62 18.60
N LEU A 142 12.31 11.01 17.32
CA LEU A 142 11.63 10.28 16.26
C LEU A 142 12.21 8.87 16.04
N ARG A 143 13.55 8.76 16.03
CA ARG A 143 14.25 7.50 15.81
C ARG A 143 14.03 6.53 16.98
N SER A 144 14.09 7.04 18.21
CA SER A 144 13.80 6.23 19.41
C SER A 144 12.33 5.79 19.45
N ALA A 145 11.40 6.63 19.03
CA ALA A 145 9.99 6.24 18.90
C ALA A 145 9.80 5.17 17.82
N LEU A 146 10.41 5.34 16.64
CA LEU A 146 10.41 4.35 15.57
C LEU A 146 10.99 3.00 16.02
N LEU A 147 12.09 3.00 16.78
CA LEU A 147 12.67 1.77 17.32
C LEU A 147 11.67 1.03 18.20
N LYS A 148 10.92 1.74 19.08
CA LYS A 148 9.90 1.11 19.92
C LYS A 148 8.78 0.48 19.09
N GLU A 149 8.34 1.15 18.02
CA GLU A 149 7.32 0.55 17.14
C GLU A 149 7.85 -0.67 16.40
N PHE A 150 9.07 -0.62 15.86
CA PHE A 150 9.68 -1.78 15.19
C PHE A 150 9.91 -2.97 16.14
N LEU A 151 10.11 -2.72 17.43
CA LEU A 151 10.21 -3.77 18.45
C LEU A 151 8.84 -4.30 18.93
N SER A 152 7.73 -3.67 18.53
CA SER A 152 6.39 -4.12 18.87
C SER A 152 5.96 -5.30 17.99
N THR A 153 5.52 -6.38 18.63
CA THR A 153 4.94 -7.55 17.96
C THR A 153 3.78 -7.15 17.06
N THR A 154 2.92 -6.22 17.50
CA THR A 154 1.77 -5.79 16.69
C THR A 154 2.21 -5.06 15.43
N CYS A 155 3.23 -4.19 15.51
CA CYS A 155 3.74 -3.51 14.32
C CYS A 155 4.27 -4.52 13.29
N HIS A 156 4.98 -5.54 13.78
CA HIS A 156 5.52 -6.58 12.93
C HIS A 156 4.43 -7.40 12.23
N ILE A 157 3.41 -7.85 12.99
CA ILE A 157 2.26 -8.58 12.44
C ILE A 157 1.48 -7.73 11.43
N GLU A 158 1.20 -6.47 11.75
CA GLU A 158 0.52 -5.58 10.81
C GLU A 158 1.35 -5.35 9.55
N MET A 159 2.65 -5.08 9.66
CA MET A 159 3.53 -4.95 8.50
C MET A 159 3.52 -6.22 7.64
N GLN A 160 3.49 -7.39 8.27
CA GLN A 160 3.41 -8.67 7.57
C GLN A 160 2.10 -8.80 6.78
N VAL A 161 0.95 -8.64 7.44
CA VAL A 161 -0.37 -8.80 6.80
C VAL A 161 -0.56 -7.77 5.69
N LEU A 162 -0.18 -6.52 5.94
CA LEU A 162 -0.24 -5.45 4.95
C LEU A 162 0.75 -5.71 3.80
N GLY A 163 1.94 -6.24 4.09
CA GLY A 163 2.89 -6.71 3.08
C GLY A 163 2.32 -7.82 2.18
N LEU A 164 1.62 -8.79 2.77
CA LEU A 164 0.92 -9.86 2.04
C LEU A 164 -0.15 -9.29 1.10
N PHE A 165 -0.97 -8.34 1.56
CA PHE A 165 -1.90 -7.63 0.66
C PHE A 165 -1.17 -6.92 -0.49
N GLY A 166 0.02 -6.40 -0.24
CA GLY A 166 0.89 -5.85 -1.29
C GLY A 166 1.24 -6.86 -2.37
N LYS A 167 1.59 -8.09 -1.99
CA LYS A 167 1.99 -9.15 -2.92
C LYS A 167 0.80 -9.84 -3.60
N LEU A 168 -0.27 -10.10 -2.85
CA LEU A 168 -1.40 -10.92 -3.30
C LEU A 168 -2.46 -10.09 -4.05
N LEU A 169 -2.60 -8.81 -3.73
CA LEU A 169 -3.70 -7.98 -4.22
C LEU A 169 -3.20 -6.73 -4.95
N PHE A 170 -2.51 -5.84 -4.26
CA PHE A 170 -2.26 -4.49 -4.79
C PHE A 170 -1.15 -4.42 -5.83
N GLY A 171 -0.11 -5.25 -5.71
CA GLY A 171 0.92 -5.42 -6.74
C GLY A 171 0.33 -5.94 -8.06
N PRO A 172 -0.35 -7.10 -8.03
CA PRO A 172 -1.08 -7.62 -9.19
C PRO A 172 -2.08 -6.64 -9.77
N TRP A 173 -2.85 -5.93 -8.93
CA TRP A 173 -3.78 -4.89 -9.37
C TRP A 173 -3.10 -3.78 -10.15
N MET A 174 -1.96 -3.26 -9.65
CA MET A 174 -1.19 -2.24 -10.36
C MET A 174 -0.63 -2.77 -11.68
N HIS A 175 -0.12 -4.01 -11.68
CA HIS A 175 0.43 -4.60 -12.90
C HIS A 175 -0.64 -4.79 -13.98
N ARG A 176 -1.77 -5.38 -13.60
CA ARG A 176 -2.85 -5.79 -14.49
C ARG A 176 -3.68 -4.63 -15.03
N LEU A 177 -4.02 -3.66 -14.18
CA LEU A 177 -4.96 -2.59 -14.54
C LEU A 177 -4.27 -1.26 -14.92
N TYR A 178 -2.97 -1.09 -14.63
CA TYR A 178 -2.29 0.19 -14.82
C TYR A 178 -0.95 0.12 -15.57
N MET A 179 -0.23 -1.00 -15.55
CA MET A 179 1.13 -1.05 -16.11
C MET A 179 1.30 -1.92 -17.34
N SER A 180 0.43 -2.91 -17.58
CA SER A 180 0.59 -3.78 -18.74
C SER A 180 0.35 -3.03 -20.04
N SER A 181 1.42 -2.66 -20.74
CA SER A 181 1.37 -2.24 -22.15
C SER A 181 0.90 -3.35 -23.08
N GLU A 182 0.85 -4.60 -22.58
CA GLU A 182 0.50 -5.81 -23.33
C GLU A 182 -0.94 -6.28 -23.11
N SER A 183 -1.65 -5.74 -22.12
CA SER A 183 -3.06 -6.09 -21.90
C SER A 183 -3.92 -4.84 -22.12
N GLU A 184 -4.42 -4.69 -23.34
CA GLU A 184 -5.55 -3.82 -23.67
C GLU A 184 -6.82 -4.42 -23.05
N ILE A 185 -6.87 -4.54 -21.73
CA ILE A 185 -8.10 -4.96 -21.05
C ILE A 185 -9.08 -3.81 -21.23
N SER A 186 -10.18 -4.08 -21.92
CA SER A 186 -11.25 -3.11 -22.03
C SER A 186 -11.80 -2.81 -20.62
N HIS A 187 -12.31 -1.59 -20.40
CA HIS A 187 -12.93 -1.25 -19.11
C HIS A 187 -14.07 -2.21 -18.72
N VAL A 188 -14.71 -2.84 -19.70
CA VAL A 188 -15.79 -3.81 -19.48
C VAL A 188 -15.23 -5.15 -18.98
N ASP A 189 -14.15 -5.64 -19.57
CA ASP A 189 -13.51 -6.90 -19.16
C ASP A 189 -12.89 -6.78 -17.76
N ALA A 190 -12.37 -5.60 -17.42
CA ALA A 190 -11.86 -5.29 -16.08
C ALA A 190 -12.94 -5.44 -14.98
N ILE A 191 -14.22 -5.23 -15.30
CA ILE A 191 -15.32 -5.43 -14.32
C ILE A 191 -15.40 -6.91 -13.91
N GLY A 192 -15.21 -7.83 -14.86
CA GLY A 192 -15.20 -9.27 -14.58
C GLY A 192 -14.07 -9.63 -13.62
N GLU A 193 -12.85 -9.16 -13.90
CA GLU A 193 -11.68 -9.39 -13.04
C GLU A 193 -11.89 -8.80 -11.64
N ILE A 194 -12.36 -7.55 -11.54
CA ILE A 194 -12.64 -6.90 -10.24
C ILE A 194 -13.69 -7.67 -9.45
N ARG A 195 -14.74 -8.19 -10.09
CA ARG A 195 -15.75 -9.03 -9.42
C ARG A 195 -15.15 -10.32 -8.89
N GLY A 196 -14.25 -10.95 -9.66
CA GLY A 196 -13.50 -12.13 -9.23
C GLY A 196 -12.66 -11.85 -7.99
N VAL A 197 -11.90 -10.75 -8.00
CA VAL A 197 -11.10 -10.30 -6.84
C VAL A 197 -11.98 -10.05 -5.62
N LEU A 198 -13.11 -9.35 -5.76
CA LEU A 198 -14.04 -9.09 -4.66
C LEU A 198 -14.66 -10.37 -4.10
N GLN A 199 -14.95 -11.35 -4.96
CA GLN A 199 -15.47 -12.64 -4.54
C GLN A 199 -14.40 -13.43 -3.77
N GLY A 200 -13.17 -13.48 -4.27
CA GLY A 200 -12.04 -14.10 -3.56
C GLY A 200 -11.78 -13.45 -2.19
N LEU A 201 -11.87 -12.13 -2.10
CA LEU A 201 -11.77 -11.43 -0.82
C LEU A 201 -12.88 -11.84 0.15
N ARG A 202 -14.13 -11.95 -0.32
CA ARG A 202 -15.27 -12.35 0.52
C ARG A 202 -15.14 -13.78 1.05
N GLU A 203 -14.72 -14.71 0.20
CA GLU A 203 -14.50 -16.10 0.60
C GLU A 203 -13.46 -16.21 1.72
N ARG A 204 -12.42 -15.38 1.64
CA ARG A 204 -11.32 -15.34 2.60
C ARG A 204 -11.65 -14.65 3.93
N ILE A 205 -12.80 -13.96 4.03
CA ILE A 205 -13.27 -13.44 5.34
C ILE A 205 -13.52 -14.60 6.33
N SER A 206 -13.97 -15.75 5.83
CA SER A 206 -14.27 -16.93 6.66
C SER A 206 -13.01 -17.64 7.20
N ASP A 207 -11.88 -17.52 6.50
CA ASP A 207 -10.58 -18.04 6.90
C ASP A 207 -9.46 -17.08 6.48
N PRO A 208 -9.21 -16.01 7.26
CA PRO A 208 -8.16 -15.03 6.92
C PRO A 208 -6.75 -15.63 6.96
N MET A 209 -6.53 -16.70 7.72
CA MET A 209 -5.21 -17.34 7.84
C MET A 209 -4.79 -18.03 6.54
N SER A 210 -5.76 -18.39 5.69
CA SER A 210 -5.45 -18.94 4.37
C SER A 210 -4.58 -18.03 3.49
N LEU A 211 -4.50 -16.72 3.77
CA LEU A 211 -3.61 -15.78 3.07
C LEU A 211 -2.12 -16.20 3.11
N PHE A 212 -1.69 -16.86 4.17
CA PHE A 212 -0.29 -17.31 4.34
C PHE A 212 0.07 -18.53 3.49
N TRP A 213 -0.93 -19.21 2.93
CA TRP A 213 -0.77 -20.49 2.23
C TRP A 213 -1.22 -20.42 0.77
N MET A 214 -1.54 -19.22 0.28
CA MET A 214 -1.96 -19.02 -1.11
C MET A 214 -0.81 -19.36 -2.05
N THR A 215 -1.12 -20.07 -3.14
CA THR A 215 -0.18 -20.38 -4.22
C THR A 215 -0.37 -19.46 -5.42
N ALA A 216 -1.49 -18.74 -5.48
CA ALA A 216 -1.82 -17.77 -6.52
C ALA A 216 -2.33 -16.47 -5.90
N ASP A 217 -2.20 -15.36 -6.63
CA ASP A 217 -2.71 -14.05 -6.23
C ASP A 217 -4.24 -13.93 -6.41
N PHE A 218 -4.83 -12.80 -6.02
CA PHE A 218 -6.28 -12.57 -6.17
C PHE A 218 -6.76 -12.45 -7.62
N PHE A 219 -5.85 -12.38 -8.58
CA PHE A 219 -6.13 -12.40 -10.02
C PHE A 219 -5.91 -13.79 -10.64
N GLY A 220 -5.53 -14.79 -9.83
CA GLY A 220 -5.32 -16.18 -10.27
C GLY A 220 -3.94 -16.47 -10.86
N HIS A 221 -2.97 -15.56 -10.75
CA HIS A 221 -1.61 -15.79 -11.22
C HIS A 221 -0.78 -16.47 -10.15
N ASP A 222 0.02 -17.46 -10.55
CA ASP A 222 0.91 -18.18 -9.64
C ASP A 222 1.91 -17.23 -8.97
N LEU A 223 2.10 -17.43 -7.67
CA LEU A 223 3.05 -16.63 -6.90
C LEU A 223 4.49 -17.05 -7.21
N ASN A 224 5.37 -16.06 -7.29
CA ASN A 224 6.78 -16.32 -7.53
C ASN A 224 7.46 -16.87 -6.26
N ASN A 225 7.72 -18.18 -6.23
CA ASN A 225 8.42 -18.85 -5.12
C ASN A 225 9.87 -18.37 -4.90
N SER A 226 10.47 -17.66 -5.86
CA SER A 226 11.80 -17.04 -5.69
C SER A 226 11.76 -15.65 -5.05
N ASP A 227 10.58 -15.07 -4.86
CA ASP A 227 10.39 -13.77 -4.22
C ASP A 227 10.70 -13.86 -2.72
N ARG A 228 11.83 -13.28 -2.33
CA ARG A 228 12.32 -13.30 -0.95
C ARG A 228 11.36 -12.62 0.02
N THR A 229 10.77 -11.49 -0.39
CA THR A 229 9.80 -10.77 0.44
C THR A 229 8.57 -11.64 0.67
N LEU A 230 8.02 -12.27 -0.37
CA LEU A 230 6.86 -13.15 -0.23
C LEU A 230 7.15 -14.33 0.71
N ARG A 231 8.33 -14.94 0.60
CA ARG A 231 8.74 -16.01 1.51
C ARG A 231 8.80 -15.52 2.97
N ALA A 232 9.43 -14.39 3.23
CA ALA A 232 9.47 -13.81 4.57
C ALA A 232 8.07 -13.46 5.12
N LEU A 233 7.15 -13.06 4.24
CA LEU A 233 5.79 -12.70 4.60
C LEU A 233 4.87 -13.90 4.88
N THR A 234 5.18 -15.07 4.33
CA THR A 234 4.37 -16.30 4.49
C THR A 234 4.81 -17.17 5.67
N GLU A 235 5.95 -16.86 6.30
CA GLU A 235 6.33 -17.44 7.59
C GLU A 235 5.29 -17.08 8.65
N LEU A 236 4.72 -18.06 9.36
CA LEU A 236 3.71 -17.77 10.37
C LEU A 236 4.31 -16.86 11.47
N PRO A 237 3.58 -15.79 11.88
CA PRO A 237 4.03 -14.86 12.92
C PRO A 237 4.18 -15.51 14.31
#